data_AF-A0A7Y5VYF8-F1
#
_entry.id   AF-A0A7Y5VYF8-F1
#
_cell.length_a   1.000
_cell.length_b   1.000
_cell.length_c   1.000
_cell.angle_alpha   90.00
_cell.angle_beta   90.00
_cell.angle_gamma   90.00
#
_symmetry.space_group_name_H-M   'P 1'
#
loop_
_entity.id
_entity.type
_entity.pdbx_description
1 polymer ?
#
loop_
_entity_poly.entity_id
_entity_poly.type
_entity_poly.pdbx_seq_one_letter_code
_entity_poly.pdbx_strand_id
1 'polypeptide(L)'
;MEKSVGGTIAALVIAGGFIGYKFYHKSEVAHDTLNEAQRVCVDCSTFKDNADYITGLCIMYHEDAFDHNYSVGGRRSSGRFDHDGYYVELFEAMAAHAAKDGRKDIAESLIALEHKVVRED
;
A
#
# COMPACT_ATOMS: atom_id res chain seq x y z
N MET A 1 26.06 8.86 -19.14
CA MET A 1 24.62 9.05 -19.43
C MET A 1 23.89 8.75 -18.14
N GLU A 2 23.96 9.68 -17.19
CA GLU A 2 23.34 9.57 -15.88
C GLU A 2 22.15 10.52 -15.89
N LYS A 3 20.93 9.96 -15.95
CA LYS A 3 19.74 10.70 -15.54
C LYS A 3 19.46 10.23 -14.13
N SER A 4 19.99 10.99 -13.17
CA SER A 4 19.65 10.89 -11.76
C SER A 4 18.12 10.93 -11.63
N VAL A 5 17.52 9.79 -11.28
CA VAL A 5 16.13 9.70 -10.81
C VAL A 5 16.14 10.17 -9.35
N GLY A 6 16.51 11.43 -9.16
CA GLY A 6 16.38 12.17 -7.92
C GLY A 6 15.23 13.13 -8.10
N GLY A 7 14.03 12.71 -7.72
CA GLY A 7 12.81 13.48 -7.93
C GLY A 7 11.76 13.12 -6.89
N THR A 8 12.00 13.58 -5.66
CA THR A 8 10.98 14.11 -4.74
C THR A 8 9.68 13.31 -4.58
N ILE A 9 9.73 12.12 -3.98
CA ILE A 9 8.54 11.49 -3.36
C ILE A 9 8.92 11.01 -1.97
N ALA A 10 9.43 11.92 -1.13
CA ALA A 10 9.91 11.61 0.22
C ALA A 10 9.15 12.41 1.31
N ALA A 11 7.89 12.79 1.08
CA ALA A 11 7.23 13.72 2.01
C ALA A 11 5.73 13.48 2.28
N LEU A 12 5.14 12.37 1.83
CA LEU A 12 3.67 12.20 1.94
C LEU A 12 3.18 10.95 2.64
N VAL A 13 4.05 10.04 3.08
CA VAL A 13 3.59 8.73 3.58
C VAL A 13 3.44 8.64 5.11
N ILE A 14 4.00 9.56 5.91
CA ILE A 14 4.02 9.37 7.39
C ILE A 14 3.25 10.46 8.16
N ALA A 15 2.94 11.61 7.56
CA ALA A 15 2.39 12.76 8.29
C ALA A 15 0.86 12.72 8.53
N GLY A 16 0.18 11.64 8.12
CA GLY A 16 -1.27 11.59 7.94
C GLY A 16 -2.10 10.81 8.96
N GLY A 17 -1.52 10.32 10.06
CA GLY A 17 -2.25 10.08 11.31
C GLY A 17 -3.13 8.82 11.41
N PHE A 18 -2.58 7.73 11.96
CA PHE A 18 -3.39 6.72 12.65
C PHE A 18 -2.71 6.13 13.90
N ILE A 19 -1.84 6.89 14.56
CA ILE A 19 -1.42 6.55 15.93
C ILE A 19 -2.55 6.95 16.89
N GLY A 20 -3.54 6.06 17.07
CA GLY A 20 -4.32 6.03 18.32
C GLY A 20 -5.83 6.25 18.27
N TYR A 21 -6.52 6.14 17.14
CA TYR A 21 -7.99 6.09 17.18
C TYR A 21 -8.46 4.67 17.46
N LYS A 22 -9.23 4.49 18.54
CA LYS A 22 -9.92 3.23 18.85
C LYS A 22 -10.75 2.79 17.64
N PHE A 23 -10.25 1.84 16.87
CA PHE A 23 -10.91 1.26 15.71
C PHE A 23 -12.22 0.58 16.12
N TYR A 24 -13.34 1.31 16.03
CA TYR A 24 -14.67 0.79 16.31
C TYR A 24 -15.33 0.17 15.07
N HIS A 25 -14.88 0.51 13.85
CA HIS A 25 -15.48 0.02 12.61
C HIS A 25 -14.42 -0.41 11.58
N LYS A 26 -14.19 -1.74 11.49
CA LYS A 26 -13.28 -2.38 10.51
C LYS A 26 -13.46 -1.86 9.08
N SER A 27 -14.72 -1.63 8.67
CA SER A 27 -15.07 -1.15 7.33
C SER A 27 -14.55 0.25 7.02
N GLU A 28 -14.58 1.18 7.98
CA GLU A 28 -14.05 2.54 7.79
C GLU A 28 -12.53 2.49 7.61
N VAL A 29 -11.85 1.72 8.46
CA VAL A 29 -10.40 1.52 8.39
C VAL A 29 -9.99 0.90 7.06
N ALA A 30 -10.70 -0.14 6.60
CA ALA A 30 -10.44 -0.76 5.32
C ALA A 30 -10.56 0.26 4.18
N HIS A 31 -11.65 1.03 4.15
CA HIS A 31 -11.86 2.03 3.10
C HIS A 31 -10.78 3.12 3.10
N ASP A 32 -10.43 3.67 4.27
CA ASP A 32 -9.40 4.69 4.40
C ASP A 32 -8.03 4.15 3.97
N THR A 33 -7.71 2.92 4.37
CA THR A 33 -6.45 2.25 4.03
C THR A 33 -6.36 1.97 2.52
N LEU A 34 -7.47 1.60 1.87
CA LEU A 34 -7.52 1.44 0.42
C LEU A 34 -7.27 2.77 -0.30
N ASN A 35 -7.94 3.84 0.14
CA ASN A 35 -7.75 5.18 -0.42
C ASN A 35 -6.30 5.64 -0.28
N GLU A 36 -5.67 5.34 0.86
CA GLU A 36 -4.26 5.63 1.11
C GLU A 36 -3.34 4.84 0.17
N ALA A 37 -3.52 3.52 0.08
CA ALA A 37 -2.73 2.68 -0.83
C ALA A 37 -2.84 3.14 -2.29
N GLN A 38 -4.05 3.51 -2.74
CA GLN A 38 -4.25 4.07 -4.07
C GLN A 38 -3.51 5.39 -4.26
N ARG A 39 -3.51 6.29 -3.27
CA ARG A 39 -2.73 7.54 -3.34
C ARG A 39 -1.23 7.28 -3.43
N VAL A 40 -0.70 6.37 -2.60
CA VAL A 40 0.71 5.97 -2.63
C VAL A 40 1.11 5.46 -4.02
N CYS A 41 0.23 4.67 -4.66
CA CYS A 41 0.44 4.20 -6.03
C CYS A 41 0.32 5.30 -7.09
N VAL A 42 -0.68 6.19 -7.00
CA VAL A 42 -0.92 7.24 -8.02
C VAL A 42 0.12 8.35 -7.96
N ASP A 43 0.62 8.68 -6.76
CA ASP A 43 1.67 9.68 -6.57
C ASP A 43 3.04 9.17 -7.08
N CYS A 44 3.19 7.86 -7.22
CA CYS A 44 4.34 7.26 -7.89
C CYS A 44 4.27 7.55 -9.40
N SER A 45 5.08 8.49 -9.87
CA SER A 45 5.13 8.89 -11.29
C SER A 45 5.33 7.71 -12.25
N THR A 46 5.96 6.63 -11.78
CA THR A 46 6.18 5.38 -12.54
C THR A 46 4.88 4.71 -12.97
N PHE A 47 3.78 4.94 -12.26
CA PHE A 47 2.50 4.27 -12.51
C PHE A 47 1.48 5.15 -13.23
N LYS A 48 1.80 6.40 -13.55
CA LYS A 48 0.85 7.36 -14.15
C LYS A 48 0.18 6.83 -15.43
N ASP A 49 0.95 6.16 -16.28
CA ASP A 49 0.46 5.60 -17.55
C ASP A 49 -0.28 4.26 -17.37
N ASN A 50 -0.25 3.68 -16.16
CA ASN A 50 -0.89 2.43 -15.79
C ASN A 50 -1.85 2.60 -14.60
N ALA A 51 -2.32 3.82 -14.33
CA ALA A 51 -3.06 4.16 -13.11
C ALA A 51 -4.30 3.28 -12.91
N ASP A 52 -5.08 3.01 -13.96
CA ASP A 52 -6.26 2.15 -13.90
C ASP A 52 -5.90 0.70 -13.56
N TYR A 53 -4.82 0.19 -14.17
CA TYR A 53 -4.33 -1.16 -13.92
C TYR A 53 -3.88 -1.31 -12.45
N ILE A 54 -3.08 -0.37 -11.97
CA ILE A 54 -2.58 -0.38 -10.59
C ILE A 54 -3.71 -0.21 -9.58
N THR A 55 -4.66 0.71 -9.84
CA THR A 55 -5.84 0.89 -9.01
C THR A 55 -6.68 -0.39 -8.95
N GLY A 56 -6.85 -1.08 -10.08
CA GLY A 56 -7.51 -2.37 -10.14
C GLY A 56 -6.82 -3.44 -9.29
N LEU A 57 -5.48 -3.51 -9.33
CA LEU A 57 -4.70 -4.42 -8.50
C LEU A 57 -4.80 -4.07 -7.01
N CYS A 58 -4.76 -2.78 -6.63
CA CYS A 58 -4.96 -2.35 -5.24
C CYS A 58 -6.32 -2.83 -4.72
N ILE A 59 -7.40 -2.58 -5.47
CA ILE A 59 -8.75 -3.00 -5.07
C ILE A 59 -8.83 -4.52 -4.95
N MET A 60 -8.24 -5.24 -5.91
CA MET A 60 -8.28 -6.70 -5.96
C MET A 60 -7.62 -7.37 -4.76
N TYR A 61 -6.48 -6.84 -4.30
CA TYR A 61 -5.68 -7.46 -3.25
C TYR A 61 -5.84 -6.80 -1.87
N HIS A 62 -6.53 -5.67 -1.79
CA HIS A 62 -6.70 -4.92 -0.55
C HIS A 62 -7.41 -5.73 0.54
N GLU A 63 -8.54 -6.35 0.23
CA GLU A 63 -9.36 -7.01 1.26
C GLU A 63 -8.58 -8.14 1.97
N ASP A 64 -7.90 -8.99 1.20
CA ASP A 64 -7.09 -10.08 1.74
C ASP A 64 -5.93 -9.56 2.59
N ALA A 65 -5.14 -8.61 2.06
CA ALA A 65 -4.00 -8.03 2.78
C ALA A 65 -4.44 -7.29 4.05
N PHE A 66 -5.56 -6.57 3.98
CA PHE A 66 -6.14 -5.85 5.12
C PHE A 66 -6.60 -6.83 6.21
N ASP A 67 -7.30 -7.89 5.83
CA ASP A 67 -7.85 -8.85 6.79
C ASP A 67 -6.78 -9.67 7.50
N HIS A 68 -5.68 -10.00 6.84
CA HIS A 68 -4.53 -10.64 7.48
C HIS A 68 -3.83 -9.75 8.50
N ASN A 69 -3.80 -8.44 8.24
CA ASN A 69 -3.09 -7.47 9.05
C ASN A 69 -3.98 -6.74 10.05
N TYR A 70 -5.30 -6.97 10.00
CA TYR A 70 -6.28 -6.42 10.94
C TYR A 70 -6.73 -7.45 11.98
N SER A 71 -6.42 -7.18 13.25
CA SER A 71 -6.90 -7.96 14.38
C SER A 71 -8.12 -7.31 15.01
N VAL A 72 -9.26 -8.03 15.04
CA VAL A 72 -10.45 -7.61 15.77
C VAL A 72 -10.20 -7.81 17.27
N GLY A 73 -10.09 -6.70 18.01
CA GLY A 73 -9.95 -6.73 19.46
C GLY A 73 -11.15 -7.39 20.16
N GLY A 74 -10.90 -8.01 21.32
CA GLY A 74 -11.96 -8.63 22.13
C GLY A 74 -12.67 -7.63 23.04
N ARG A 75 -13.56 -8.10 23.91
CA ARG A 75 -14.33 -7.26 24.86
C ARG A 75 -13.48 -6.35 25.77
N ARG A 76 -12.18 -6.63 25.90
CA ARG A 76 -11.22 -5.88 26.72
C ARG A 76 -10.00 -5.35 25.96
N SER A 77 -9.88 -5.62 24.65
CA SER A 77 -8.75 -5.14 23.83
C SER A 77 -9.25 -4.37 22.62
N SER A 78 -8.55 -3.30 22.25
CA SER A 78 -8.83 -2.60 20.98
C SER A 78 -8.37 -3.44 19.80
N GLY A 79 -8.99 -3.23 18.64
CA GLY A 79 -8.44 -3.74 17.38
C GLY A 79 -7.04 -3.18 17.13
N ARG A 80 -6.22 -3.94 16.41
CA ARG A 80 -4.88 -3.54 16.00
C ARG A 80 -4.76 -3.75 14.50
N PHE A 81 -4.10 -2.82 13.83
CA PHE A 81 -3.76 -2.92 12.42
C PHE A 81 -2.24 -2.83 12.27
N ASP A 82 -1.67 -3.76 11.50
CA ASP A 82 -0.25 -3.77 11.12
C ASP A 82 -0.10 -3.12 9.74
N HIS A 83 0.23 -1.83 9.73
CA HIS A 83 0.35 -1.06 8.49
C HIS A 83 1.50 -1.56 7.61
N ASP A 84 2.65 -1.88 8.21
CA ASP A 84 3.83 -2.34 7.47
C ASP A 84 3.55 -3.69 6.83
N GLY A 85 2.99 -4.63 7.61
CA GLY A 85 2.59 -5.94 7.11
C GLY A 85 1.56 -5.84 5.98
N TYR A 86 0.60 -4.92 6.10
CA TYR A 86 -0.38 -4.65 5.04
C TYR A 86 0.28 -4.21 3.73
N TYR A 87 1.20 -3.23 3.77
CA TYR A 87 1.84 -2.74 2.55
C TYR A 87 2.76 -3.78 1.90
N VAL A 88 3.49 -4.56 2.71
CA VAL A 88 4.29 -5.68 2.20
C VAL A 88 3.39 -6.68 1.47
N GLU A 89 2.36 -7.20 2.13
CA GLU A 89 1.48 -8.20 1.52
C GLU A 89 0.77 -7.67 0.28
N LEU A 90 0.27 -6.43 0.32
CA LEU A 90 -0.41 -5.81 -0.80
C LEU A 90 0.52 -5.68 -2.01
N PHE A 91 1.70 -5.08 -1.84
CA PHE A 91 2.58 -4.81 -2.97
C PHE A 91 3.24 -6.08 -3.52
N GLU A 92 3.56 -7.06 -2.67
CA GLU A 92 4.04 -8.37 -3.13
C GLU A 92 2.98 -9.08 -3.98
N ALA A 93 1.70 -9.07 -3.56
CA ALA A 93 0.60 -9.67 -4.32
C ALA A 93 0.38 -8.97 -5.67
N MET A 94 0.39 -7.64 -5.68
CA MET A 94 0.29 -6.84 -6.90
C MET A 94 1.48 -7.11 -7.85
N ALA A 95 2.70 -7.16 -7.32
CA ALA A 95 3.90 -7.42 -8.11
C ALA A 95 3.88 -8.83 -8.71
N ALA A 96 3.45 -9.83 -7.93
CA ALA A 96 3.28 -11.20 -8.41
C ALA A 96 2.22 -11.29 -9.52
N HIS A 97 1.11 -10.55 -9.42
CA HIS A 97 0.11 -10.46 -10.48
C HIS A 97 0.67 -9.80 -11.74
N ALA A 98 1.32 -8.64 -11.60
CA ALA A 98 1.93 -7.92 -12.71
C ALA A 98 2.96 -8.79 -13.45
N ALA A 99 3.77 -9.56 -12.71
CA ALA A 99 4.72 -10.51 -13.29
C ALA A 99 4.03 -11.63 -14.07
N LYS A 100 2.91 -12.16 -13.57
CA LYS A 100 2.08 -13.17 -14.28
C LYS A 100 1.48 -12.62 -15.57
N ASP A 101 1.10 -11.36 -15.57
CA ASP A 101 0.62 -10.64 -16.75
C ASP A 101 1.72 -10.25 -17.75
N GLY A 102 2.99 -10.54 -17.43
CA GLY A 102 4.14 -10.21 -18.26
C GLY A 102 4.63 -8.76 -18.11
N ARG A 103 4.08 -7.99 -17.16
CA ARG A 103 4.44 -6.59 -16.87
C ARG A 103 5.54 -6.51 -15.81
N LYS A 104 6.73 -6.99 -16.16
CA LYS A 104 7.87 -7.10 -15.23
C LYS A 104 8.36 -5.75 -14.70
N ASP A 105 8.31 -4.72 -15.54
CA ASP A 105 8.63 -3.34 -15.20
C ASP A 105 7.74 -2.80 -14.07
N ILE A 106 6.45 -3.09 -14.12
CA ILE A 106 5.50 -2.74 -13.07
C ILE A 106 5.78 -3.54 -11.80
N ALA A 107 6.03 -4.86 -11.93
CA ALA A 107 6.33 -5.71 -10.78
C ALA A 107 7.57 -5.23 -10.00
N GLU A 108 8.66 -4.92 -10.71
CA GLU A 108 9.89 -4.37 -10.11
C GLU A 108 9.64 -3.01 -9.45
N SER A 109 8.83 -2.16 -10.08
CA SER A 109 8.48 -0.84 -9.55
C SER A 109 7.63 -0.93 -8.28
N LEU A 110 6.76 -1.94 -8.17
CA LEU A 110 5.94 -2.18 -6.97
C LEU A 110 6.81 -2.64 -5.80
N ILE A 111 7.76 -3.55 -6.03
CA ILE A 111 8.74 -3.99 -5.01
C ILE A 111 9.61 -2.81 -4.56
N ALA A 112 10.03 -1.96 -5.50
CA ALA A 112 10.80 -0.76 -5.16
C ALA A 112 9.97 0.25 -4.34
N LEU A 113 8.66 0.37 -4.61
CA LEU A 113 7.76 1.22 -3.84
C LEU A 113 7.53 0.66 -2.43
N GLU A 114 7.32 -0.64 -2.30
CA GLU A 114 7.20 -1.34 -1.02
C GLU A 114 8.41 -1.04 -0.11
N HIS A 115 9.63 -1.22 -0.63
CA HIS A 115 10.84 -0.93 0.14
C HIS A 115 10.92 0.53 0.62
N LYS A 116 10.42 1.49 -0.16
CA LYS A 116 10.39 2.90 0.24
C LYS A 116 9.35 3.15 1.31
N VAL A 117 8.17 2.57 1.17
CA VAL A 117 7.04 2.77 2.11
C VAL A 117 7.32 2.12 3.46
N VAL A 118 7.98 0.96 3.49
CA VAL A 118 8.14 0.15 4.70
C VAL A 118 9.50 0.37 5.41
N ARG A 119 10.54 0.83 4.71
CA ARG A 119 11.92 0.88 5.25
C ARG A 119 12.54 2.26 5.36
N GLU A 120 11.86 3.33 4.94
CA GLU A 120 12.36 4.72 5.10
C GLU A 120 11.83 5.43 6.37
N ASP A 121 11.26 4.68 7.32
CA ASP A 121 10.88 5.13 8.68
C ASP A 121 12.06 5.12 9.68
#